data_AF-A0A553KNI6-F1
#
_entry.id   AF-A0A553KNI6-F1
#
_cell.length_a   1.000
_cell.length_b   1.000
_cell.length_c   1.000
_cell.angle_alpha   90.00
_cell.angle_beta   90.00
_cell.angle_gamma   90.00
#
_symmetry.space_group_name_H-M   'P 1'
#
loop_
_entity.id
_entity.type
_entity.pdbx_description
1 polymer ?
#
loop_
_entity_poly.entity_id
_entity_poly.type
_entity_poly.pdbx_seq_one_letter_code
_entity_poly.pdbx_strand_id
1 'polypeptide(L)' 'MDRQALERMSKFRQKVIRLVIYERKSIYETAIACGCTAEKVKRVIKKWKALQRYGTPSPTDEQKT' A
#
# COMPACT_ATOMS: atom_id res chain seq x y z
N MET A 1 7.29 12.57 2.47
CA MET A 1 6.74 11.42 3.21
C MET A 1 5.30 11.75 3.57
N ASP A 2 4.35 11.28 2.76
CA ASP A 2 2.98 11.77 2.79
C ASP A 2 2.13 10.96 3.77
N ARG A 3 2.12 11.38 5.04
CA ARG A 3 1.30 10.75 6.11
C ARG A 3 -0.18 10.79 5.75
N GLN A 4 -0.60 11.85 5.07
CA GLN A 4 -1.97 12.06 4.60
C GLN A 4 -2.38 11.04 3.53
N ALA A 5 -1.48 10.68 2.61
CA ALA A 5 -1.72 9.60 1.66
C ALA A 5 -1.87 8.22 2.33
N LEU A 6 -1.16 7.96 3.44
CA LEU A 6 -1.31 6.73 4.22
C LEU A 6 -2.67 6.68 4.91
N GLU A 7 -3.11 7.78 5.52
CA GLU A 7 -4.40 7.88 6.22
C GLU A 7 -5.61 7.65 5.31
N ARG A 8 -5.51 8.04 4.04
CA ARG A 8 -6.55 7.78 3.01
C ARG A 8 -6.60 6.33 2.53
N MET A 9 -5.66 5.47 2.93
CA MET A 9 -5.65 4.06 2.55
C MET A 9 -6.43 3.18 3.52
N SER A 10 -6.99 2.08 3.01
CA SER A 10 -7.59 1.04 3.85
C SER A 10 -6.59 0.51 4.88
N LYS A 11 -7.07 0.14 6.08
CA LYS A 11 -6.29 -0.43 7.20
C LYS A 11 -5.34 -1.56 6.75
N PHE A 12 -5.78 -2.39 5.80
CA PHE A 12 -4.95 -3.43 5.21
C PHE A 12 -3.69 -2.87 4.51
N ARG A 13 -3.85 -1.88 3.63
CA ARG A 13 -2.74 -1.30 2.88
C ARG A 13 -1.79 -0.56 3.82
N GLN A 14 -2.34 0.16 4.81
CA GLN A 14 -1.54 0.80 5.85
C GLN A 14 -0.66 -0.20 6.60
N LYS A 15 -1.24 -1.33 7.04
CA LYS A 15 -0.51 -2.41 7.72
C LYS A 15 0.61 -2.97 6.84
N VAL A 16 0.33 -3.25 5.56
CA VAL A 16 1.34 -3.75 4.60
C VAL A 16 2.49 -2.76 4.40
N ILE A 17 2.18 -1.48 4.21
CA ILE A 17 3.21 -0.44 4.03
C ILE A 17 4.04 -0.30 5.30
N ARG A 18 3.41 -0.34 6.48
CA ARG A 18 4.11 -0.30 7.77
C ARG A 18 5.12 -1.43 7.90
N LEU A 19 4.68 -2.67 7.67
CA LEU A 19 5.50 -3.87 7.82
C LEU A 19 6.68 -3.88 6.83
N VAL A 20 6.45 -3.50 5.56
CA VAL A 20 7.46 -3.62 4.51
C VAL A 20 8.41 -2.42 4.49
N ILE A 21 7.90 -1.19 4.66
CA ILE A 21 8.71 0.02 4.49
C ILE A 21 9.36 0.44 5.82
N TYR A 22 8.62 0.40 6.93
CA TYR A 22 9.12 0.87 8.22
C TYR A 22 9.80 -0.24 9.02
N GLU A 23 9.18 -1.42 9.10
CA GLU A 23 9.77 -2.57 9.79
C GLU A 23 10.73 -3.39 8.90
N ARG A 24 10.86 -3.03 7.61
CA ARG A 24 11.72 -3.70 6.61
C ARG A 24 11.53 -5.22 6.50
N LYS A 25 10.33 -5.72 6.83
CA LYS A 25 10.02 -7.15 6.71
C LYS A 25 9.96 -7.60 5.26
N SER A 26 10.25 -8.88 5.04
CA SER A 26 10.14 -9.46 3.71
C SER A 26 8.68 -9.51 3.24
N ILE A 27 8.49 -9.57 1.92
CA ILE A 27 7.16 -9.69 1.29
C ILE A 27 6.44 -10.93 1.80
N TYR A 28 7.16 -12.04 1.94
CA TYR A 28 6.60 -13.32 2.40
C TYR A 28 6.18 -13.28 3.87
N GLU A 29 7.02 -12.74 4.76
CA GLU A 29 6.66 -12.55 6.18
C GLU A 29 5.45 -11.64 6.34
N THR A 30 5.38 -10.56 5.56
CA THR A 30 4.23 -9.66 5.53
C THR A 30 2.98 -10.38 5.04
N ALA A 31 3.10 -11.22 4.01
CA ALA A 31 1.99 -12.00 3.47
C ALA A 31 1.39 -12.93 4.54
N ILE A 32 2.26 -13.62 5.30
CA ILE A 32 1.87 -14.46 6.43
C ILE A 32 1.17 -13.64 7.53
N ALA A 33 1.78 -12.53 7.98
CA ALA A 33 1.23 -11.67 9.02
C ALA A 33 -0.09 -10.96 8.64
N CYS A 34 -0.37 -10.85 7.34
CA CYS A 34 -1.59 -10.27 6.79
C CYS A 34 -2.61 -11.32 6.33
N GLY A 35 -2.30 -12.62 6.42
CA GLY A 35 -3.17 -13.70 5.95
C GLY A 35 -3.52 -13.59 4.45
N CYS A 36 -2.54 -13.21 3.62
CA CYS A 36 -2.77 -12.97 2.20
C CYS A 36 -1.61 -13.48 1.33
N THR A 37 -1.73 -13.40 0.00
CA THR A 37 -0.67 -13.84 -0.91
C THR A 37 0.45 -12.80 -1.06
N ALA A 38 1.67 -13.28 -1.30
CA ALA A 38 2.83 -12.42 -1.57
C ALA A 38 2.60 -11.49 -2.78
N GLU A 39 1.84 -11.94 -3.79
CA GLU A 39 1.45 -11.11 -4.94
C GLU A 39 0.55 -9.94 -4.55
N LYS A 40 -0.35 -10.13 -3.58
CA LYS A 40 -1.22 -9.05 -3.08
C LYS A 40 -0.37 -7.99 -2.37
N VAL A 41 0.61 -8.40 -1.57
CA VAL A 41 1.61 -7.52 -0.94
C VAL A 41 2.42 -6.76 -2.00
N LYS A 42 2.95 -7.45 -3.01
CA LYS A 42 3.68 -6.83 -4.14
C LYS A 42 2.87 -5.74 -4.84
N ARG A 43 1.58 -5.98 -5.11
CA ARG A 43 0.68 -4.98 -5.75
C ARG A 43 0.49 -3.74 -4.89
N VAL A 44 0.31 -3.89 -3.58
CA VAL A 44 0.18 -2.75 -2.65
C VAL A 44 1.46 -1.90 -2.67
N ILE A 45 2.62 -2.54 -2.57
CA ILE A 45 3.91 -1.84 -2.60
C ILE A 45 4.13 -1.14 -3.94
N LYS A 46 3.82 -1.79 -5.07
CA LYS A 46 3.95 -1.21 -6.41
C LYS A 46 3.08 0.05 -6.54
N LYS A 47 1.82 -0.02 -6.10
CA LYS A 47 0.91 1.14 -6.11
C LYS A 47 1.39 2.25 -5.17
N TRP A 48 1.88 1.91 -3.98
CA TRP A 48 2.48 2.88 -3.04
C TRP A 48 3.70 3.60 -3.63
N LYS A 49 4.61 2.86 -4.28
CA LYS A 49 5.78 3.46 -4.96
C LYS A 49 5.37 4.35 -6.13
N ALA A 50 4.35 3.97 -6.90
CA ALA A 50 3.82 4.81 -7.97
C ALA A 50 3.28 6.15 -7.42
N LEU A 51 2.52 6.11 -6.33
CA LEU A 51 2.00 7.31 -5.65
C LEU A 51 3.09 8.23 -5.07
N GLN A 52 4.28 7.71 -4.80
CA GLN A 52 5.41 8.52 -4.36
C GLN A 52 6.23 9.10 -5.53
N ARG A 53 6.29 8.40 -6.67
CA ARG A 53 7.02 8.87 -7.87
C ARG A 53 6.24 9.95 -8.62
N TYR A 54 4.93 9.79 -8.68
CA TYR A 54 4.01 10.79 -9.20
C TYR A 54 3.37 11.45 -7.99
N GLY A 55 3.95 12.55 -7.51
CA GLY A 55 3.30 13.35 -6.48
C GLY A 55 1.85 13.61 -6.90
N THR A 56 0.90 13.19 -6.07
CA THR A 56 -0.56 13.22 -6.29
C THR A 56 -1.10 12.21 -7.32
N PRO A 57 -1.93 11.21 -6.92
CA PRO A 57 -2.89 10.65 -7.86
C PRO A 57 -4.02 11.65 -8.06
N SER A 58 -4.19 12.12 -9.30
CA SER A 58 -5.46 12.71 -9.75
C SER A 58 -6.61 11.74 -9.44
N PRO A 59 -7.77 12.22 -8.98
CA PRO A 59 -8.93 11.37 -8.72
C PRO A 59 -9.50 10.93 -10.07
N THR A 60 -9.33 9.67 -10.42
CA THR A 60 -10.12 9.06 -11.49
C THR A 60 -10.33 7.60 -11.14
N ASP A 61 -11.38 7.37 -10.37
CA ASP A 61 -12.30 6.24 -10.59
C ASP A 61 -13.65 6.68 -10.03
N GLU A 62 -14.29 7.52 -10.85
CA GLU A 62 -15.72 7.54 -11.17
C GLU A 62 -16.68 6.94 -10.13
N GLN A 63 -17.57 7.82 -9.64
CA GLN A 63 -18.88 7.48 -9.12
C GLN A 63 -19.57 6.51 -10.09
N LYS A 64 -19.90 5.30 -9.62
CA LYS A 64 -20.87 4.46 -10.33
C LYS A 64 -22.27 4.77 -9.78
N THR A 65 -23.05 5.39 -10.66
CA THR A 65 -24.50 5.61 -10.63
C THR A 65 -25.29 4.40 -10.15
#